data_AF-W5QKZ4-F1
#
_entry.id   AF-W5QKZ4-F1
#
_cell.length_a   1.000
_cell.length_b   1.000
_cell.length_c   1.000
_cell.angle_alpha   90.00
_cell.angle_beta   90.00
_cell.angle_gamma   90.00
#
_symmetry.space_group_name_H-M   'P 1'
#
loop_
_entity.id
_entity.type
_entity.pdbx_description
1 polymer ?
#
loop_
_entity_poly.entity_id
_entity_poly.type
_entity_poly.pdbx_seq_one_letter_code
_entity_poly.pdbx_strand_id
1 'polypeptide(L)'
;MSPPNSMSPATNGSTNGVAINGAKKLLDFDPSAAPPFKIADIRAAIPPHCWVKNPWRSLSYVLRDLLVILSFAVAATKLDSWTVWPLYWIAQGTMFWAVFVLGHDCGHGSFSDSWLLNNVMGHILHSSILVPYHGWRISHKTHHQNHGNVEKDESWVPLPEKVYKSLDTGTKFMRFTIPLPMFAYPIYLWRRSPGKKGSHFNPYSDLFAPNERTSVMISTLCWTAMALLLCYSSFIYGFLPVFKIYGVPYLIFVAWLDMVTYLHHHGYEQKLPWYRGKEWSYLRGGLTTVD
;
A
#
# COMPACT_ATOMS: atom_id res chain seq x y z
N MET A 1 4.51 -47.07 58.15
CA MET A 1 5.60 -46.27 58.73
C MET A 1 6.58 -45.94 57.60
N SER A 2 6.69 -44.66 57.22
CA SER A 2 7.79 -44.10 56.41
C SER A 2 9.05 -43.93 57.31
N PRO A 3 10.23 -43.47 56.83
CA PRO A 3 10.87 -43.39 55.50
C PRO A 3 12.35 -43.90 55.57
N PRO A 4 13.32 -43.57 54.67
CA PRO A 4 13.92 -42.21 54.51
C PRO A 4 14.01 -41.75 53.04
N ASN A 5 13.57 -40.53 52.71
CA ASN A 5 14.26 -39.23 52.72
C ASN A 5 15.01 -38.89 51.41
N SER A 6 14.30 -38.11 50.60
CA SER A 6 14.76 -37.30 49.47
C SER A 6 15.57 -36.09 49.96
N MET A 7 16.71 -35.81 49.32
CA MET A 7 17.39 -34.52 49.43
C MET A 7 16.94 -33.56 48.33
N SER A 8 16.60 -32.34 48.73
CA SER A 8 16.53 -31.14 47.89
C SER A 8 17.77 -30.27 48.13
N PRO A 9 18.08 -29.32 47.21
CA PRO A 9 19.43 -28.84 46.97
C PRO A 9 19.85 -27.62 47.80
N ALA A 10 21.15 -27.50 48.02
CA ALA A 10 21.79 -26.33 48.63
C ALA A 10 22.35 -25.37 47.56
N THR A 11 22.29 -24.09 47.90
CA THR A 11 22.60 -22.87 47.14
C THR A 11 24.09 -22.51 47.11
N ASN A 12 24.38 -21.43 46.34
CA ASN A 12 25.60 -20.60 46.23
C ASN A 12 26.44 -20.94 44.99
N GLY A 13 26.98 -20.00 44.21
CA GLY A 13 27.16 -18.57 44.38
C GLY A 13 28.42 -18.19 43.58
N SER A 14 28.24 -17.28 42.62
CA SER A 14 29.20 -16.44 41.88
C SER A 14 30.58 -16.97 41.42
N THR A 15 30.80 -16.70 40.13
CA THR A 15 32.05 -16.24 39.47
C THR A 15 33.23 -17.19 39.42
N ASN A 16 33.50 -17.71 38.21
CA ASN A 16 34.77 -17.48 37.52
C ASN A 16 34.61 -17.79 36.02
N GLY A 17 35.13 -16.89 35.19
CA GLY A 17 34.92 -16.84 33.75
C GLY A 17 35.40 -18.08 33.02
N VAL A 18 34.57 -18.55 32.09
CA VAL A 18 34.97 -19.41 30.98
C VAL A 18 34.60 -18.66 29.71
N ALA A 19 35.59 -18.40 28.88
CA ALA A 19 35.46 -17.77 27.58
C ALA A 19 34.40 -18.52 26.74
N ILE A 20 33.26 -17.88 26.51
CA ILE A 20 32.34 -18.32 25.46
C ILE A 20 32.93 -17.79 24.16
N ASN A 21 33.50 -18.69 23.36
CA ASN A 21 33.89 -18.43 21.98
C ASN A 21 32.70 -17.82 21.23
N GLY A 22 32.74 -16.49 21.12
CA GLY A 22 31.74 -15.63 20.54
C GLY A 22 31.76 -15.72 19.02
N ALA A 23 31.17 -16.78 18.51
CA ALA A 23 30.55 -16.77 17.19
C ALA A 23 29.16 -17.36 17.39
N LYS A 24 28.26 -16.55 17.96
CA LYS A 24 26.82 -16.83 17.88
C LYS A 24 26.51 -16.79 16.39
N LYS A 25 26.55 -17.95 15.74
CA LYS A 25 26.04 -18.19 14.40
C LYS A 25 24.67 -17.51 14.42
N LEU A 26 24.55 -16.35 13.77
CA LEU A 26 23.26 -15.75 13.49
C LEU A 26 22.46 -16.91 12.91
N LEU A 27 21.44 -17.38 13.65
CA LEU A 27 20.51 -18.35 13.13
C LEU A 27 20.06 -17.77 11.79
N ASP A 28 20.35 -18.46 10.68
CA ASP A 28 19.85 -18.05 9.38
C ASP A 28 18.35 -17.81 9.55
N PHE A 29 17.93 -16.56 9.36
CA PHE A 29 16.53 -16.19 9.46
C PHE A 29 15.82 -16.88 8.29
N ASP A 30 14.96 -17.86 8.59
CA ASP A 30 14.09 -18.48 7.61
C ASP A 30 12.82 -17.63 7.45
N PRO A 31 12.68 -16.84 6.36
CA PRO A 31 11.51 -15.99 6.14
C PRO A 31 10.23 -16.81 5.91
N SER A 32 10.36 -18.13 5.69
CA SER A 32 9.21 -19.02 5.52
C SER A 32 8.72 -19.61 6.83
N ALA A 33 9.52 -19.60 7.90
CA ALA A 33 9.15 -20.18 9.18
C ALA A 33 7.99 -19.41 9.83
N ALA A 34 7.16 -20.12 10.61
CA ALA A 34 6.16 -19.44 11.43
C ALA A 34 6.86 -18.59 12.50
N PRO A 35 6.46 -17.33 12.71
CA PRO A 35 7.09 -16.48 13.71
C PRO A 35 6.87 -17.06 15.12
N PRO A 36 7.85 -16.96 16.03
CA PRO A 36 7.77 -17.50 17.39
C PRO A 36 6.89 -16.66 18.33
N PHE A 37 6.09 -15.74 17.79
CA PHE A 37 5.24 -14.80 18.52
C PHE A 37 3.88 -14.68 17.84
N LYS A 38 2.89 -14.17 18.58
CA LYS A 38 1.53 -13.93 18.10
C LYS A 38 1.32 -12.43 17.84
N ILE A 39 0.25 -12.11 17.11
CA ILE A 39 -0.15 -10.72 16.89
C ILE A 39 -0.40 -9.95 18.20
N ALA A 40 -0.84 -10.65 19.25
CA ALA A 40 -1.04 -10.05 20.58
C ALA A 40 0.27 -9.54 21.19
N ASP A 41 1.38 -10.27 20.98
CA ASP A 41 2.70 -9.89 21.48
C ASP A 41 3.20 -8.62 20.77
N ILE A 42 2.99 -8.53 19.44
CA ILE A 42 3.28 -7.31 18.67
C ILE A 42 2.47 -6.13 19.22
N ARG A 43 1.16 -6.30 19.42
CA ARG A 43 0.29 -5.24 19.93
C ARG A 43 0.69 -4.78 21.32
N ALA A 44 1.11 -5.71 22.19
CA ALA A 44 1.57 -5.41 23.54
C ALA A 44 2.92 -4.66 23.56
N ALA A 45 3.77 -4.86 22.55
CA ALA A 45 5.05 -4.17 22.41
C ALA A 45 4.90 -2.71 21.93
N ILE A 46 3.77 -2.34 21.31
CA ILE A 46 3.53 -0.98 20.82
C ILE A 46 3.14 -0.06 22.00
N PRO A 47 3.89 1.04 22.24
CA PRO A 47 3.59 1.96 23.33
C PRO A 47 2.15 2.50 23.29
N PRO A 48 1.47 2.70 24.45
CA PRO A 48 0.07 3.16 24.49
C PRO A 48 -0.19 4.45 23.71
N HIS A 49 0.76 5.39 23.72
CA HIS A 49 0.63 6.67 23.02
C HIS A 49 0.60 6.54 21.49
N CYS A 50 1.13 5.45 20.91
CA CYS A 50 1.08 5.19 19.48
C CYS A 50 -0.33 4.80 18.99
N TRP A 51 -1.22 4.40 19.90
CA TRP A 51 -2.61 4.06 19.58
C TRP A 51 -3.54 5.28 19.57
N VAL A 52 -3.06 6.44 20.05
CA VAL A 52 -3.85 7.67 20.13
C VAL A 52 -3.73 8.44 18.83
N LYS A 53 -4.82 8.48 18.07
CA LYS A 53 -4.89 9.25 16.81
C LYS A 53 -5.19 10.70 17.11
N ASN A 54 -4.54 11.61 16.37
CA ASN A 54 -4.76 13.05 16.51
C ASN A 54 -5.25 13.63 15.16
N PRO A 55 -6.56 13.85 15.00
CA PRO A 55 -7.12 14.38 13.75
C PRO A 55 -6.55 15.73 13.34
N TRP A 56 -6.20 16.60 14.29
CA TRP A 56 -5.59 17.90 13.98
C TRP A 56 -4.20 17.76 13.40
N ARG A 57 -3.42 16.80 13.90
CA ARG A 57 -2.12 16.46 13.32
C ARG A 57 -2.28 15.91 11.91
N SER A 58 -3.21 14.98 11.69
CA SER A 58 -3.49 14.43 10.36
C SER A 58 -3.94 15.51 9.36
N LEU A 59 -4.85 16.41 9.78
CA LEU A 59 -5.29 17.56 8.98
C LEU A 59 -4.17 18.56 8.71
N SER A 60 -3.23 18.75 9.65
CA SER A 60 -2.05 19.60 9.41
C SER A 60 -1.15 19.06 8.30
N TYR A 61 -1.04 17.74 8.15
CA TYR A 61 -0.31 17.12 7.04
C TYR A 61 -1.04 17.31 5.71
N VAL A 62 -2.36 17.22 5.70
CA VAL A 62 -3.16 17.57 4.51
C VAL A 62 -2.93 19.01 4.10
N LEU A 63 -3.03 19.97 5.04
CA LEU A 63 -2.82 21.39 4.75
C LEU A 63 -1.39 21.65 4.24
N ARG A 64 -0.38 21.08 4.91
CA ARG A 64 1.03 21.18 4.48
C ARG A 64 1.19 20.70 3.04
N ASP A 65 0.69 19.52 2.73
CA ASP A 65 0.89 18.91 1.41
C ASP A 65 0.15 19.70 0.32
N LEU A 66 -1.06 20.21 0.61
CA LEU A 66 -1.77 21.10 -0.30
C LEU A 66 -1.00 22.40 -0.56
N LEU A 67 -0.42 23.03 0.48
CA LEU A 67 0.38 24.24 0.31
C LEU A 67 1.64 23.98 -0.54
N VAL A 68 2.30 22.83 -0.34
CA VAL A 68 3.46 22.43 -1.16
C VAL A 68 3.06 22.19 -2.61
N ILE A 69 1.97 21.47 -2.86
CA ILE A 69 1.42 21.21 -4.20
C ILE A 69 1.11 22.53 -4.92
N LEU A 70 0.40 23.45 -4.26
CA LEU A 70 0.04 24.74 -4.85
C LEU A 70 1.28 25.61 -5.11
N SER A 71 2.24 25.64 -4.17
CA SER A 71 3.47 26.43 -4.34
C SER A 71 4.36 25.88 -5.46
N PHE A 72 4.46 24.56 -5.64
CA PHE A 72 5.12 23.96 -6.79
C PHE A 72 4.46 24.34 -8.11
N ALA A 73 3.13 24.26 -8.20
CA ALA A 73 2.41 24.63 -9.42
C ALA A 73 2.56 26.12 -9.75
N VAL A 74 2.49 27.00 -8.76
CA VAL A 74 2.72 28.44 -8.93
C VAL A 74 4.17 28.72 -9.35
N ALA A 75 5.16 28.11 -8.69
CA ALA A 75 6.56 28.30 -9.04
C ALA A 75 6.86 27.83 -10.47
N ALA A 76 6.36 26.65 -10.87
CA ALA A 76 6.56 26.10 -12.21
C ALA A 76 5.94 26.99 -13.30
N THR A 77 4.72 27.51 -13.06
CA THR A 77 4.05 28.41 -14.02
C THR A 77 4.67 29.80 -14.08
N LYS A 78 5.26 30.30 -12.99
CA LYS A 78 5.94 31.60 -12.98
C LYS A 78 7.33 31.57 -13.60
N LEU A 79 8.08 30.49 -13.41
CA LEU A 79 9.42 30.34 -13.94
C LEU A 79 9.42 29.83 -15.40
N ASP A 80 8.43 29.02 -15.77
CA ASP A 80 8.16 28.45 -17.09
C ASP A 80 9.41 28.20 -17.96
N SER A 81 10.29 27.31 -17.49
CA SER A 81 11.49 26.92 -18.23
C SER A 81 11.61 25.41 -18.38
N TRP A 82 12.26 24.97 -19.45
CA TRP A 82 12.53 23.55 -19.71
C TRP A 82 13.37 22.86 -18.63
N THR A 83 14.14 23.61 -17.84
CA THR A 83 14.85 23.08 -16.67
C THR A 83 13.93 22.91 -15.46
N VAL A 84 12.94 23.79 -15.30
CA VAL A 84 12.00 23.75 -14.17
C VAL A 84 10.98 22.63 -14.33
N TRP A 85 10.48 22.40 -15.55
CA TRP A 85 9.41 21.42 -15.79
C TRP A 85 9.73 19.99 -15.31
N PRO A 86 10.89 19.38 -15.61
CA PRO A 86 11.24 18.06 -15.10
C PRO A 86 11.36 18.00 -13.57
N LEU A 87 11.95 19.03 -12.95
CA LEU A 87 12.06 19.11 -11.50
C LEU A 87 10.68 19.23 -10.84
N TYR A 88 9.82 20.07 -11.40
CA TYR A 88 8.43 20.19 -11.00
C TYR A 88 7.70 18.86 -11.13
N TRP A 89 7.80 18.17 -12.27
CA TRP A 89 7.09 16.91 -12.48
C TRP A 89 7.45 15.84 -11.45
N ILE A 90 8.74 15.66 -11.17
CA ILE A 90 9.22 14.69 -10.17
C ILE A 90 8.72 15.08 -8.77
N ALA A 91 8.91 16.34 -8.38
CA ALA A 91 8.51 16.81 -7.05
C ALA A 91 6.99 16.76 -6.85
N GLN A 92 6.23 17.23 -7.84
CA GLN A 92 4.77 17.26 -7.83
C GLN A 92 4.17 15.85 -7.85
N GLY A 93 4.71 14.94 -8.67
CA GLY A 93 4.27 13.54 -8.69
C GLY A 93 4.55 12.83 -7.37
N THR A 94 5.68 13.14 -6.72
CA THR A 94 5.98 12.65 -5.37
C THR A 94 5.00 13.20 -4.32
N MET A 95 4.56 14.45 -4.46
CA MET A 95 3.51 15.00 -3.59
C MET A 95 2.13 14.38 -3.85
N PHE A 96 1.81 13.99 -5.09
CA PHE A 96 0.59 13.22 -5.36
C PHE A 96 0.65 11.82 -4.73
N TRP A 97 1.83 11.20 -4.67
CA TRP A 97 2.05 10.01 -3.85
C TRP A 97 1.83 10.27 -2.35
N ALA A 98 2.30 11.40 -1.81
CA ALA A 98 1.99 11.78 -0.42
C ALA A 98 0.48 11.94 -0.16
N VAL A 99 -0.26 12.54 -1.10
CA VAL A 99 -1.74 12.62 -1.05
C VAL A 99 -2.37 11.22 -1.04
N PHE A 100 -1.84 10.28 -1.83
CA PHE A 100 -2.28 8.90 -1.83
C PHE A 100 -2.09 8.25 -0.45
N VAL A 101 -0.92 8.46 0.19
CA VAL A 101 -0.61 7.94 1.53
C VAL A 101 -1.59 8.49 2.59
N LEU A 102 -1.92 9.78 2.56
CA LEU A 102 -2.90 10.35 3.49
C LEU A 102 -4.32 9.77 3.27
N GLY A 103 -4.73 9.56 2.03
CA GLY A 103 -6.01 8.88 1.74
C GLY A 103 -5.98 7.38 2.07
N HIS A 104 -4.81 6.73 1.96
CA HIS A 104 -4.58 5.36 2.40
C HIS A 104 -4.79 5.24 3.92
N ASP A 105 -4.25 6.18 4.70
CA ASP A 105 -4.43 6.26 6.15
C ASP A 105 -5.89 6.50 6.55
N CYS A 106 -6.63 7.27 5.77
CA CYS A 106 -8.09 7.37 5.90
C CYS A 106 -8.75 6.00 5.69
N GLY A 107 -8.30 5.25 4.68
CA GLY A 107 -8.79 3.91 4.37
C GLY A 107 -8.58 2.90 5.49
N HIS A 108 -7.41 2.94 6.13
CA HIS A 108 -7.05 2.14 7.31
C HIS A 108 -7.70 2.63 8.61
N GLY A 109 -8.18 3.88 8.63
CA GLY A 109 -8.69 4.53 9.83
C GLY A 109 -7.61 4.94 10.82
N SER A 110 -6.35 5.04 10.39
CA SER A 110 -5.23 5.60 11.17
C SER A 110 -5.25 7.13 11.16
N PHE A 111 -5.89 7.75 10.16
CA PHE A 111 -6.02 9.21 10.05
C PHE A 111 -6.81 9.83 11.21
N SER A 112 -7.93 9.21 11.62
CA SER A 112 -8.74 9.64 12.77
C SER A 112 -9.62 8.49 13.31
N ASP A 113 -10.17 8.64 14.51
CA ASP A 113 -11.20 7.73 15.04
C ASP A 113 -12.61 7.99 14.46
N SER A 114 -12.81 9.11 13.75
CA SER A 114 -14.08 9.44 13.14
C SER A 114 -14.21 8.79 11.76
N TRP A 115 -15.13 7.83 11.66
CA TRP A 115 -15.45 7.17 10.39
C TRP A 115 -15.88 8.17 9.30
N LEU A 116 -16.67 9.18 9.67
CA LEU A 116 -17.11 10.22 8.74
C LEU A 116 -15.93 11.05 8.24
N LEU A 117 -15.05 11.51 9.13
CA LEU A 117 -13.89 12.31 8.76
C LEU A 117 -12.97 11.54 7.81
N ASN A 118 -12.67 10.28 8.12
CA ASN A 118 -11.86 9.43 7.26
C ASN A 118 -12.48 9.28 5.86
N ASN A 119 -13.80 9.08 5.77
CA ASN A 119 -14.42 8.94 4.45
C ASN A 119 -14.44 10.24 3.66
N VAL A 120 -14.76 11.36 4.29
CA VAL A 120 -14.76 12.68 3.63
C VAL A 120 -13.35 13.01 3.13
N MET A 121 -12.34 12.90 3.99
CA MET A 121 -10.96 13.18 3.60
C MET A 121 -10.43 12.18 2.58
N GLY A 122 -10.75 10.89 2.74
CA GLY A 122 -10.39 9.85 1.78
C GLY A 122 -10.93 10.15 0.38
N HIS A 123 -12.21 10.53 0.27
CA HIS A 123 -12.81 10.93 -1.01
C HIS A 123 -12.13 12.16 -1.62
N ILE A 124 -11.88 13.21 -0.83
CA ILE A 124 -11.22 14.42 -1.31
C ILE A 124 -9.81 14.10 -1.82
N LEU A 125 -9.01 13.42 -1.00
CA LEU A 125 -7.61 13.12 -1.29
C LEU A 125 -7.49 12.17 -2.50
N HIS A 126 -8.16 11.02 -2.46
CA HIS A 126 -8.04 10.01 -3.52
C HIS A 126 -8.69 10.45 -4.83
N SER A 127 -9.86 11.08 -4.80
CA SER A 127 -10.49 11.52 -6.05
C SER A 127 -9.66 12.59 -6.75
N SER A 128 -8.98 13.48 -6.01
CA SER A 128 -8.09 14.51 -6.58
C SER A 128 -6.92 13.95 -7.40
N ILE A 129 -6.52 12.70 -7.14
CA ILE A 129 -5.48 11.97 -7.87
C ILE A 129 -6.05 10.75 -8.62
N LEU A 130 -7.33 10.82 -9.02
CA LEU A 130 -8.02 9.80 -9.82
C LEU A 130 -7.98 8.38 -9.23
N VAL A 131 -8.10 8.27 -7.91
CA VAL A 131 -8.31 7.00 -7.19
C VAL A 131 -9.75 6.92 -6.68
N PRO A 132 -10.52 5.86 -7.00
CA PRO A 132 -11.87 5.68 -6.46
C PRO A 132 -11.78 5.21 -5.00
N TYR A 133 -11.94 6.11 -4.04
CA TYR A 133 -11.64 5.87 -2.62
C TYR A 133 -12.20 4.56 -2.05
N HIS A 134 -13.51 4.30 -2.04
CA HIS A 134 -14.03 3.04 -1.49
C HIS A 134 -13.71 1.84 -2.37
N GLY A 135 -13.69 2.01 -3.70
CA GLY A 135 -13.32 0.94 -4.62
C GLY A 135 -11.94 0.40 -4.28
N TRP A 136 -10.96 1.30 -4.16
CA TRP A 136 -9.60 0.98 -3.74
C TRP A 136 -9.51 0.56 -2.27
N ARG A 137 -10.15 1.28 -1.33
CA ARG A 137 -10.08 0.98 0.12
C ARG A 137 -10.55 -0.43 0.44
N ILE A 138 -11.63 -0.90 -0.19
CA ILE A 138 -12.17 -2.24 0.06
C ILE A 138 -11.26 -3.31 -0.52
N SER A 139 -10.79 -3.15 -1.77
CA SER A 139 -9.86 -4.11 -2.37
C SER A 139 -8.52 -4.13 -1.64
N HIS A 140 -8.03 -2.98 -1.18
CA HIS A 140 -6.84 -2.82 -0.36
C HIS A 140 -6.97 -3.47 1.03
N LYS A 141 -8.14 -3.33 1.67
CA LYS A 141 -8.43 -4.08 2.90
C LYS A 141 -8.37 -5.59 2.65
N THR A 142 -8.96 -6.07 1.55
CA THR A 142 -8.92 -7.49 1.16
C THR A 142 -7.49 -7.96 0.91
N HIS A 143 -6.67 -7.12 0.26
CA HIS A 143 -5.24 -7.34 0.10
C HIS A 143 -4.54 -7.53 1.45
N HIS A 144 -4.66 -6.57 2.37
CA HIS A 144 -4.03 -6.67 3.69
C HIS A 144 -4.54 -7.85 4.54
N GLN A 145 -5.79 -8.27 4.37
CA GLN A 145 -6.33 -9.45 5.04
C GLN A 145 -5.76 -10.77 4.50
N ASN A 146 -5.25 -10.77 3.27
CA ASN A 146 -4.79 -11.97 2.56
C ASN A 146 -3.34 -11.88 2.08
N HIS A 147 -2.57 -10.91 2.58
CA HIS A 147 -1.22 -10.62 2.09
C HIS A 147 -0.34 -11.89 2.06
N GLY A 148 0.41 -12.10 0.98
CA GLY A 148 1.27 -13.28 0.82
C GLY A 148 0.52 -14.60 0.60
N ASN A 149 -0.80 -14.57 0.39
CA ASN A 149 -1.60 -15.73 -0.02
C ASN A 149 -1.72 -15.79 -1.55
N VAL A 150 -1.23 -16.85 -2.19
CA VAL A 150 -1.25 -16.98 -3.67
C VAL A 150 -2.66 -17.00 -4.26
N GLU A 151 -3.67 -17.40 -3.50
CA GLU A 151 -5.03 -17.60 -4.00
C GLU A 151 -5.92 -16.37 -3.75
N LYS A 152 -5.71 -15.69 -2.62
CA LYS A 152 -6.63 -14.66 -2.11
C LYS A 152 -6.09 -13.24 -2.21
N ASP A 153 -4.78 -13.03 -2.24
CA ASP A 153 -4.18 -11.69 -2.34
C ASP A 153 -4.52 -11.02 -3.70
N GLU A 154 -4.75 -9.71 -3.71
CA GLU A 154 -5.22 -8.92 -4.86
C GLU A 154 -4.12 -8.40 -5.78
N SER A 155 -2.92 -8.12 -5.23
CA SER A 155 -1.90 -7.35 -5.92
C SER A 155 -0.59 -8.13 -6.03
N TRP A 156 0.10 -7.97 -7.15
CA TRP A 156 1.45 -8.52 -7.39
C TRP A 156 1.67 -10.01 -7.09
N VAL A 157 0.59 -10.80 -7.11
CA VAL A 157 0.64 -12.24 -6.86
C VAL A 157 1.44 -12.97 -7.95
N PRO A 158 2.28 -13.96 -7.59
CA PRO A 158 2.92 -14.87 -8.53
C PRO A 158 1.88 -15.55 -9.42
N LEU A 159 2.01 -15.35 -10.72
CA LEU A 159 1.09 -15.90 -11.71
C LEU A 159 1.31 -17.41 -11.86
N PRO A 160 0.28 -18.24 -11.68
CA PRO A 160 0.37 -19.64 -12.05
C PRO A 160 0.70 -19.78 -13.54
N GLU A 161 1.54 -20.75 -13.89
CA GLU A 161 2.00 -20.98 -15.28
C GLU A 161 0.84 -21.07 -16.27
N LYS A 162 -0.25 -21.76 -15.89
CA LYS A 162 -1.47 -21.88 -16.70
C LYS A 162 -2.07 -20.50 -17.02
N VAL A 163 -2.13 -19.60 -16.04
CA VAL A 163 -2.65 -18.23 -16.24
C VAL A 163 -1.69 -17.46 -17.13
N TYR A 164 -0.38 -17.47 -16.85
CA TYR A 164 0.62 -16.80 -17.68
C TYR A 164 0.56 -17.22 -19.15
N LYS A 165 0.47 -18.52 -19.44
CA LYS A 165 0.39 -19.03 -20.82
C LYS A 165 -0.87 -18.53 -21.55
N SER A 166 -1.99 -18.36 -20.83
CA SER A 166 -3.25 -17.87 -21.38
C SER A 166 -3.31 -16.36 -21.63
N LEU A 167 -2.34 -15.57 -21.12
CA LEU A 167 -2.33 -14.12 -21.34
C LEU A 167 -2.01 -13.78 -22.80
N ASP A 168 -2.70 -12.78 -23.32
CA ASP A 168 -2.40 -12.19 -24.63
C ASP A 168 -1.05 -11.46 -24.62
N THR A 169 -0.49 -11.24 -25.81
CA THR A 169 0.81 -10.61 -25.99
C THR A 169 0.86 -9.20 -25.40
N GLY A 170 -0.21 -8.42 -25.50
CA GLY A 170 -0.28 -7.06 -24.96
C GLY A 170 -0.21 -7.05 -23.44
N THR A 171 -0.97 -7.92 -22.77
CA THR A 171 -0.90 -8.07 -21.31
C THR A 171 0.49 -8.51 -20.85
N LYS A 172 1.13 -9.45 -21.56
CA LYS A 172 2.51 -9.87 -21.25
C LYS A 172 3.50 -8.71 -21.40
N PHE A 173 3.40 -7.97 -22.50
CA PHE A 173 4.26 -6.81 -22.76
C PHE A 173 4.10 -5.73 -21.68
N MET A 174 2.85 -5.35 -21.36
CA MET A 174 2.58 -4.36 -20.32
C MET A 174 3.05 -4.78 -18.92
N ARG A 175 2.94 -6.08 -18.57
CA ARG A 175 3.23 -6.56 -17.21
C ARG A 175 4.67 -7.01 -16.98
N PHE A 176 5.43 -7.32 -18.03
CA PHE A 176 6.77 -7.90 -17.89
C PHE A 176 7.90 -7.13 -18.60
N THR A 177 7.60 -5.97 -19.22
CA THR A 177 8.62 -5.13 -19.87
C THR A 177 8.78 -3.80 -19.15
N ILE A 178 9.88 -3.63 -18.41
CA ILE A 178 10.20 -2.35 -17.73
C ILE A 178 10.30 -1.22 -18.78
N PRO A 179 9.70 -0.03 -18.53
CA PRO A 179 9.06 0.42 -17.28
C PRO A 179 7.53 0.27 -17.26
N LEU A 180 6.91 -0.41 -18.23
CA LEU A 180 5.45 -0.46 -18.42
C LEU A 180 4.64 -0.92 -17.19
N PRO A 181 5.10 -1.89 -16.37
CA PRO A 181 4.36 -2.32 -15.19
C PRO A 181 4.22 -1.22 -14.14
N MET A 182 5.07 -0.18 -14.19
CA MET A 182 4.98 0.99 -13.31
C MET A 182 3.82 1.92 -13.70
N PHE A 183 3.11 1.64 -14.80
CA PHE A 183 1.96 2.41 -15.24
C PHE A 183 0.68 1.55 -15.26
N ALA A 184 0.68 0.42 -14.55
CA ALA A 184 -0.38 -0.57 -14.59
C ALA A 184 -1.56 -0.21 -13.67
N TYR A 185 -1.35 0.59 -12.63
CA TYR A 185 -2.36 0.89 -11.63
C TYR A 185 -3.71 1.39 -12.19
N PRO A 186 -3.78 2.34 -13.14
CA PRO A 186 -5.05 2.74 -13.73
C PRO A 186 -5.77 1.58 -14.44
N ILE A 187 -5.03 0.70 -15.10
CA ILE A 187 -5.57 -0.51 -15.75
C ILE A 187 -6.08 -1.49 -14.68
N TYR A 188 -5.33 -1.66 -13.59
CA TYR A 188 -5.73 -2.48 -12.44
C TYR A 188 -7.05 -1.99 -11.83
N LEU A 189 -7.27 -0.67 -11.73
CA LEU A 189 -8.54 -0.13 -11.25
C LEU A 189 -9.72 -0.60 -12.12
N TRP A 190 -9.56 -0.65 -13.44
CA TRP A 190 -10.61 -1.08 -14.36
C TRP A 190 -10.76 -2.60 -14.52
N ARG A 191 -9.68 -3.38 -14.41
CA ARG A 191 -9.67 -4.80 -14.83
C ARG A 191 -9.12 -5.79 -13.79
N ARG A 192 -8.59 -5.32 -12.65
CA ARG A 192 -7.82 -6.10 -11.66
C ARG A 192 -6.60 -6.82 -12.26
N SER A 193 -5.87 -7.53 -11.41
CA SER A 193 -4.73 -8.37 -11.80
C SER A 193 -5.14 -9.54 -12.70
N PRO A 194 -4.30 -10.02 -13.63
CA PRO A 194 -4.62 -11.15 -14.50
C PRO A 194 -4.98 -12.40 -13.70
N GLY A 195 -6.00 -13.12 -14.16
CA GLY A 195 -6.60 -14.24 -13.43
C GLY A 195 -7.72 -13.83 -12.47
N LYS A 196 -7.92 -12.54 -12.22
CA LYS A 196 -9.04 -11.98 -11.46
C LYS A 196 -9.97 -11.17 -12.37
N LYS A 197 -11.26 -11.12 -12.02
CA LYS A 197 -12.28 -10.37 -12.75
C LYS A 197 -12.90 -9.30 -11.85
N GLY A 198 -13.30 -8.17 -12.43
CA GLY A 198 -13.96 -7.10 -11.69
C GLY A 198 -13.33 -5.73 -11.95
N SER A 199 -13.97 -4.71 -11.42
CA SER A 199 -13.58 -3.31 -11.56
C SER A 199 -13.81 -2.59 -10.23
N HIS A 200 -12.92 -1.69 -9.88
CA HIS A 200 -13.03 -0.85 -8.68
C HIS A 200 -14.13 0.19 -8.80
N PHE A 201 -14.66 0.41 -10.01
CA PHE A 201 -15.74 1.35 -10.30
C PHE A 201 -17.12 0.68 -10.38
N ASN A 202 -17.17 -0.64 -10.56
CA ASN A 202 -18.42 -1.39 -10.70
C ASN A 202 -18.89 -1.90 -9.33
N PRO A 203 -20.01 -1.38 -8.77
CA PRO A 203 -20.51 -1.83 -7.46
C PRO A 203 -20.90 -3.32 -7.44
N TYR A 204 -21.17 -3.94 -8.59
CA TYR A 204 -21.49 -5.36 -8.70
C TYR A 204 -20.27 -6.25 -8.96
N SER A 205 -19.06 -5.69 -8.90
CA SER A 205 -17.82 -6.45 -8.99
C SER A 205 -17.68 -7.42 -7.81
N ASP A 206 -17.08 -8.59 -8.04
CA ASP A 206 -16.75 -9.60 -7.01
C ASP A 206 -15.77 -9.11 -5.91
N LEU A 207 -15.32 -7.85 -6.02
CA LEU A 207 -14.55 -7.16 -5.00
C LEU A 207 -15.40 -6.73 -3.79
N PHE A 208 -16.72 -6.58 -3.97
CA PHE A 208 -17.57 -5.85 -3.03
C PHE A 208 -18.74 -6.68 -2.55
N ALA A 209 -18.99 -6.65 -1.24
CA ALA A 209 -20.20 -7.21 -0.67
C ALA A 209 -21.44 -6.34 -1.03
N PRO A 210 -22.66 -6.91 -1.03
CA PRO A 210 -23.87 -6.17 -1.40
C PRO A 210 -24.10 -4.88 -0.59
N ASN A 211 -23.68 -4.85 0.68
CA ASN A 211 -23.79 -3.69 1.56
C ASN A 211 -22.74 -2.59 1.30
N GLU A 212 -21.73 -2.84 0.45
CA GLU A 212 -20.68 -1.89 0.11
C GLU A 212 -20.94 -1.12 -1.19
N ARG A 213 -21.95 -1.54 -1.96
CA ARG A 213 -22.27 -1.04 -3.30
C ARG A 213 -22.47 0.47 -3.35
N THR A 214 -23.23 1.02 -2.42
CA THR A 214 -23.50 2.46 -2.36
C THR A 214 -22.20 3.26 -2.18
N SER A 215 -21.29 2.77 -1.33
CA SER A 215 -19.99 3.42 -1.10
C SER A 215 -19.13 3.42 -2.37
N VAL A 216 -19.17 2.33 -3.15
CA VAL A 216 -18.49 2.26 -4.45
C VAL A 216 -19.10 3.26 -5.44
N MET A 217 -20.44 3.32 -5.53
CA MET A 217 -21.12 4.29 -6.40
C MET A 217 -20.76 5.74 -6.08
N ILE A 218 -20.74 6.11 -4.79
CA ILE A 218 -20.32 7.44 -4.34
C ILE A 218 -18.87 7.72 -4.76
N SER A 219 -17.96 6.76 -4.58
CA SER A 219 -16.55 6.93 -4.99
C SER A 219 -16.40 7.10 -6.50
N THR A 220 -17.14 6.32 -7.28
CA THR A 220 -17.17 6.44 -8.74
C THR A 220 -17.70 7.80 -9.17
N LEU A 221 -18.71 8.34 -8.47
CA LEU A 221 -19.22 9.69 -8.72
C LEU A 221 -18.15 10.77 -8.43
N CYS A 222 -17.49 10.71 -7.26
CA CYS A 222 -16.42 11.66 -6.91
C CYS A 222 -15.25 11.60 -7.90
N TRP A 223 -14.84 10.40 -8.29
CA TRP A 223 -13.82 10.19 -9.32
C TRP A 223 -14.25 10.79 -10.67
N THR A 224 -15.50 10.54 -11.09
CA THR A 224 -16.05 11.05 -12.35
C THR A 224 -16.10 12.57 -12.33
N ALA A 225 -16.48 13.18 -11.22
CA ALA A 225 -16.47 14.63 -11.05
C ALA A 225 -15.07 15.22 -11.23
N MET A 226 -14.03 14.58 -10.68
CA MET A 226 -12.65 15.02 -10.91
C MET A 226 -12.22 14.85 -12.37
N ALA A 227 -12.53 13.72 -12.99
CA ALA A 227 -12.22 13.48 -14.41
C ALA A 227 -12.89 14.52 -15.33
N LEU A 228 -14.17 14.85 -15.05
CA LEU A 228 -14.90 15.89 -15.77
C LEU A 228 -14.30 17.28 -15.51
N LEU A 229 -13.85 17.58 -14.30
CA LEU A 229 -13.16 18.84 -13.98
C LEU A 229 -11.87 18.99 -14.78
N LEU A 230 -11.05 17.94 -14.87
CA LEU A 230 -9.82 17.94 -15.67
C LEU A 230 -10.10 18.08 -17.17
N CYS A 231 -11.14 17.40 -17.65
CA CYS A 231 -11.59 17.49 -19.04
C CYS A 231 -12.05 18.91 -19.37
N TYR A 232 -12.93 19.48 -18.53
CA TYR A 232 -13.41 20.85 -18.65
C TYR A 232 -12.25 21.86 -18.59
N SER A 233 -11.33 21.69 -17.65
CA SER A 233 -10.13 22.53 -17.56
C SER A 233 -9.27 22.46 -18.83
N SER A 234 -9.20 21.29 -19.47
CA SER A 234 -8.47 21.11 -20.74
C SER A 234 -9.15 21.83 -21.91
N PHE A 235 -10.46 21.99 -21.89
CA PHE A 235 -11.18 22.82 -22.87
C PHE A 235 -10.95 24.32 -22.65
N ILE A 236 -10.85 24.77 -21.40
CA ILE A 236 -10.67 26.19 -21.06
C ILE A 236 -9.22 26.65 -21.24
N TYR A 237 -8.26 25.89 -20.71
CA TYR A 237 -6.85 26.27 -20.65
C TYR A 237 -5.98 25.57 -21.72
N GLY A 238 -6.56 24.63 -22.46
CA GLY A 238 -5.84 23.77 -23.39
C GLY A 238 -5.33 22.49 -22.74
N PHE A 239 -5.23 21.43 -23.56
CA PHE A 239 -4.76 20.12 -23.12
C PHE A 239 -3.33 20.15 -22.59
N LEU A 240 -2.39 20.79 -23.32
CA LEU A 240 -0.98 20.75 -22.95
C LEU A 240 -0.68 21.40 -21.58
N PRO A 241 -1.23 22.58 -21.21
CA PRO A 241 -1.05 23.13 -19.87
C PRO A 241 -1.58 22.22 -18.76
N VAL A 242 -2.78 21.65 -18.91
CA VAL A 242 -3.36 20.72 -17.94
C VAL A 242 -2.53 19.44 -17.85
N PHE A 243 -2.08 18.91 -18.99
CA PHE A 243 -1.23 17.74 -19.03
C PHE A 243 0.13 17.99 -18.36
N LYS A 244 0.76 19.15 -18.57
CA LYS A 244 2.02 19.52 -17.90
C LYS A 244 1.87 19.70 -16.39
N ILE A 245 0.79 20.33 -15.93
CA ILE A 245 0.57 20.65 -14.51
C ILE A 245 0.03 19.44 -13.73
N TYR A 246 -0.85 18.65 -14.32
CA TYR A 246 -1.53 17.56 -13.63
C TYR A 246 -1.16 16.19 -14.22
N GLY A 247 -1.23 16.05 -15.55
CA GLY A 247 -1.06 14.76 -16.23
C GLY A 247 0.30 14.11 -16.01
N VAL A 248 1.40 14.84 -16.24
CA VAL A 248 2.76 14.29 -16.05
C VAL A 248 3.04 13.96 -14.58
N PRO A 249 2.75 14.84 -13.59
CA PRO A 249 2.84 14.49 -12.18
C PRO A 249 1.98 13.27 -11.80
N TYR A 250 0.77 13.14 -12.34
CA TYR A 250 -0.08 11.97 -12.13
C TYR A 250 0.58 10.67 -12.63
N LEU A 251 1.21 10.68 -13.80
CA LEU A 251 1.94 9.52 -14.30
C LEU A 251 3.12 9.14 -13.40
N ILE A 252 3.83 10.12 -12.82
CA ILE A 252 4.91 9.89 -11.87
C ILE A 252 4.38 9.32 -10.55
N PHE A 253 3.24 9.83 -10.06
CA PHE A 253 2.55 9.24 -8.90
C PHE A 253 2.19 7.78 -9.13
N VAL A 254 1.61 7.46 -10.30
CA VAL A 254 1.28 6.09 -10.68
C VAL A 254 2.54 5.21 -10.67
N ALA A 255 3.65 5.71 -11.21
CA ALA A 255 4.94 5.02 -11.16
C ALA A 255 5.46 4.78 -9.74
N TRP A 256 5.37 5.76 -8.86
CA TRP A 256 5.73 5.59 -7.45
C TRP A 256 4.89 4.52 -6.77
N LEU A 257 3.56 4.55 -6.98
CA LEU A 257 2.65 3.60 -6.38
C LEU A 257 2.95 2.16 -6.82
N ASP A 258 3.08 1.92 -8.13
CA ASP A 258 3.39 0.59 -8.64
C ASP A 258 4.80 0.13 -8.24
N MET A 259 5.79 1.05 -8.23
CA MET A 259 7.16 0.73 -7.81
C MET A 259 7.24 0.33 -6.34
N VAL A 260 6.69 1.14 -5.44
CA VAL A 260 6.70 0.85 -3.99
C VAL A 260 5.97 -0.46 -3.73
N THR A 261 4.80 -0.65 -4.33
CA THR A 261 4.04 -1.90 -4.17
C THR A 261 4.82 -3.10 -4.72
N TYR A 262 5.49 -2.96 -5.88
CA TYR A 262 6.34 -4.01 -6.43
C TYR A 262 7.46 -4.41 -5.47
N LEU A 263 8.19 -3.42 -4.92
CA LEU A 263 9.31 -3.64 -4.00
C LEU A 263 8.87 -4.31 -2.70
N HIS A 264 7.71 -3.93 -2.16
CA HIS A 264 7.13 -4.58 -0.98
C HIS A 264 6.88 -6.08 -1.20
N HIS A 265 6.60 -6.50 -2.44
CA HIS A 265 6.21 -7.87 -2.79
C HIS A 265 7.33 -8.73 -3.38
N HIS A 266 8.47 -8.15 -3.74
CA HIS A 266 9.52 -8.84 -4.47
C HIS A 266 10.89 -8.60 -3.84
N GLY A 267 11.43 -9.64 -3.22
CA GLY A 267 12.84 -9.68 -2.86
C GLY A 267 13.72 -10.11 -4.03
N TYR A 268 14.83 -9.40 -4.25
CA TYR A 268 15.79 -9.70 -5.31
C TYR A 268 16.66 -10.92 -4.95
N GLU A 269 17.53 -10.78 -3.95
CA GLU A 269 18.44 -11.83 -3.48
C GLU A 269 17.72 -12.83 -2.57
N GLN A 270 17.01 -12.33 -1.55
CA GLN A 270 16.18 -13.14 -0.67
C GLN A 270 14.77 -13.24 -1.27
N LYS A 271 14.35 -14.45 -1.66
CA LYS A 271 13.00 -14.66 -2.16
C LYS A 271 12.00 -14.60 -1.01
N LEU A 272 11.01 -13.73 -1.13
CA LEU A 272 9.89 -13.68 -0.21
C LEU A 272 8.95 -14.88 -0.47
N PRO A 273 8.62 -15.69 0.54
CA PRO A 273 7.73 -16.82 0.35
C PRO A 273 6.29 -16.37 0.14
N TRP A 274 5.60 -17.11 -0.72
CA TRP A 274 4.15 -17.00 -0.91
C TRP A 274 3.49 -18.30 -0.47
N TYR A 275 2.39 -18.21 0.28
CA TYR A 275 1.78 -19.36 0.94
C TYR A 275 0.46 -19.78 0.29
N ARG A 276 0.10 -21.07 0.48
CA ARG A 276 -1.17 -21.66 0.02
C ARG A 276 -1.82 -22.49 1.12
N GLY A 277 -3.15 -22.63 1.05
CA GLY A 277 -3.92 -23.51 1.94
C GLY A 277 -3.59 -23.31 3.42
N LYS A 278 -3.23 -24.40 4.10
CA LYS A 278 -2.94 -24.42 5.55
C LYS A 278 -1.60 -23.79 5.94
N GLU A 279 -0.69 -23.56 4.99
CA GLU A 279 0.59 -22.91 5.27
C GLU A 279 0.44 -21.40 5.49
N TRP A 280 -0.59 -20.79 4.90
CA TRP A 280 -0.84 -19.37 5.08
C TRP A 280 -1.48 -19.10 6.45
N SER A 281 -0.97 -18.07 7.13
CA SER A 281 -1.65 -17.41 8.24
C SER A 281 -1.52 -15.90 8.07
N TYR A 282 -2.44 -15.15 8.66
CA TYR A 282 -2.42 -13.68 8.59
C TYR A 282 -1.06 -13.09 8.99
N LEU A 283 -0.46 -13.63 10.06
CA LEU A 283 0.82 -13.14 10.55
C LEU A 283 2.01 -13.56 9.67
N ARG A 284 2.04 -14.79 9.14
CA ARG A 284 3.10 -15.21 8.20
C ARG A 284 3.06 -14.35 6.94
N GLY A 285 1.87 -14.15 6.36
CA GLY A 285 1.69 -13.31 5.19
C GLY A 285 2.05 -11.85 5.43
N GLY A 286 1.68 -11.28 6.58
CA GLY A 286 2.04 -9.90 6.93
C GLY A 286 3.53 -9.65 7.19
N LEU A 287 4.33 -10.70 7.40
CA LEU A 287 5.78 -10.61 7.61
C LEU A 287 6.59 -10.88 6.33
N THR A 288 5.95 -11.26 5.22
CA THR A 288 6.61 -11.48 3.93
C THR A 288 6.59 -10.23 3.06
N THR A 289 7.09 -9.12 3.61
CA THR A 289 7.24 -7.84 2.92
C THR A 289 8.68 -7.34 3.06
N VAL A 290 9.19 -6.64 2.05
CA VAL A 290 10.42 -5.84 2.16
C VAL A 290 10.03 -4.41 2.57
N ASP A 291 10.68 -3.87 3.59
CA ASP A 291 10.61 -2.46 4.01
C ASP A 291 11.82 -1.69 3.45
#